data_AF-A0A8X7NA58-F1
#
_entry.id   AF-A0A8X7NA58-F1
#
_cell.length_a   1.000
_cell.length_b   1.000
_cell.length_c   1.000
_cell.angle_alpha   90.00
_cell.angle_beta   90.00
_cell.angle_gamma   90.00
#
_symmetry.space_group_name_H-M   'P 1'
#
loop_
_entity.id
_entity.type
_entity.pdbx_description
1 polymer ?
#
loop_
_entity_poly.entity_id
_entity_poly.type
_entity_poly.pdbx_seq_one_letter_code
_entity_poly.pdbx_strand_id
1 'polypeptide(L)'
;MSRKLAGQVGTNVSRLLRGGYLKDEPVWFQAVVAHPPAPPKPRSPIVRPAEDLPPSLVARQKRLVKHFLNQGEQVQDSSNPSSSTKQPRMSAKRLRALTPELHPQPIFYLQDRVRRQFYRDHPWEAYRPRTLVEMDKEVVIDKSSPLGAPEDARELRAWGRNPGPEDVVSCTIHLHQKHGLSLSQAYHHSIASYHALRAEHETASRYAVLEAEAYGANFGPTETTRAFRREQRQIFGTEQIDETEEIPSAPSPETEKNTSQTNTRAPPTMISVTADEVAALKADGVASLDQVAHMYVEPRGADRARRIKNIDETYTAGDKYLEAAFSTSQAALARLRS
;
A
#
# COMPACT_ATOMS: atom_id res chain seq x y z
N MET A 1 53.36 -2.17 -3.27
CA MET A 1 52.35 -3.24 -3.05
C MET A 1 51.38 -3.25 -4.22
N SER A 2 51.21 -4.37 -4.90
CA SER A 2 50.23 -4.49 -6.00
C SER A 2 48.81 -4.32 -5.45
N ARG A 3 47.97 -3.57 -6.17
CA ARG A 3 46.55 -3.43 -5.80
C ARG A 3 45.88 -4.77 -6.03
N LYS A 4 45.46 -5.43 -4.95
CA LYS A 4 44.69 -6.68 -5.01
C LYS A 4 43.28 -6.35 -5.49
N LEU A 5 43.01 -6.54 -6.78
CA LEU A 5 41.68 -6.36 -7.37
C LEU A 5 40.94 -7.71 -7.35
N ALA A 6 39.79 -7.76 -6.67
CA ALA A 6 38.99 -8.99 -6.54
C ALA A 6 38.56 -9.56 -7.91
N GLY A 7 38.31 -8.70 -8.91
CA GLY A 7 37.99 -9.13 -10.27
C GLY A 7 39.16 -9.73 -11.06
N GLN A 8 40.39 -9.63 -10.55
CA GLN A 8 41.61 -10.13 -11.20
C GLN A 8 42.13 -11.42 -10.57
N VAL A 9 41.32 -12.10 -9.75
CA VAL A 9 41.75 -13.33 -9.07
C VAL A 9 42.07 -14.44 -10.08
N GLY A 10 41.26 -14.62 -11.12
CA GLY A 10 41.55 -15.59 -12.19
C GLY A 10 42.84 -15.27 -12.95
N THR A 11 43.10 -14.00 -13.28
CA THR A 11 44.33 -13.61 -13.98
C THR A 11 45.58 -13.67 -13.10
N ASN A 12 45.45 -13.49 -11.79
CA ASN A 12 46.55 -13.66 -10.85
C ASN A 12 46.89 -15.15 -10.65
N VAL A 13 45.90 -16.02 -10.52
CA VAL A 13 46.10 -17.47 -10.39
C VAL A 13 46.69 -18.06 -11.67
N SER A 14 46.23 -17.62 -12.84
CA SER A 14 46.81 -18.07 -14.12
C SER A 14 48.29 -17.70 -14.25
N ARG A 15 48.69 -16.52 -13.75
CA ARG A 15 50.10 -16.09 -13.67
C ARG A 15 50.90 -16.92 -12.68
N LEU A 16 50.32 -17.27 -11.52
CA LEU A 16 50.99 -18.09 -10.51
C LEU A 16 51.20 -19.54 -10.97
N LEU A 17 50.22 -20.13 -11.64
CA LEU A 17 50.33 -21.45 -12.27
C LEU A 17 51.39 -21.43 -13.38
N ARG A 18 51.37 -20.42 -14.26
CA ARG A 18 52.38 -20.28 -15.33
C ARG A 18 53.80 -20.04 -14.79
N GLY A 19 53.92 -19.37 -13.65
CA GLY A 19 55.20 -19.14 -12.97
C GLY A 19 55.67 -20.30 -12.11
N GLY A 20 54.92 -21.41 -12.03
CA GLY A 20 55.27 -22.58 -11.20
C GLY A 20 55.18 -22.33 -9.70
N TYR A 21 54.55 -21.23 -9.26
CA TYR A 21 54.35 -20.91 -7.84
C TYR A 21 53.18 -21.68 -7.24
N LEU A 22 52.21 -22.09 -8.06
CA LEU A 22 51.15 -23.03 -7.72
C LEU A 22 51.40 -24.33 -8.47
N LYS A 23 51.42 -25.45 -7.73
CA LYS A 23 51.62 -26.79 -8.29
C LYS A 23 50.35 -27.34 -8.91
N ASP A 24 49.24 -27.20 -8.18
CA ASP A 24 47.94 -27.70 -8.58
C ASP A 24 46.98 -26.54 -8.84
N GLU A 25 46.15 -26.72 -9.87
CA GLU A 25 45.09 -25.78 -10.20
C GLU A 25 43.96 -25.85 -9.14
N PRO A 26 43.52 -24.72 -8.59
CA PRO A 26 42.41 -24.73 -7.65
C PRO A 26 41.08 -25.06 -8.35
N VAL A 27 40.24 -25.85 -7.69
CA VAL A 27 38.99 -26.43 -8.25
C VAL A 27 38.04 -25.37 -8.86
N TRP A 28 38.02 -24.15 -8.33
CA TRP A 28 37.17 -23.07 -8.83
C TRP A 28 37.72 -22.35 -10.08
N PHE A 29 39.00 -22.55 -10.45
CA PHE A 29 39.67 -21.77 -11.50
C PHE A 29 39.02 -21.97 -12.87
N GLN A 30 38.72 -23.22 -13.25
CA GLN A 30 38.03 -23.53 -14.51
C GLN A 30 36.70 -22.80 -14.64
N ALA A 31 35.91 -22.78 -13.55
CA ALA A 31 34.63 -22.08 -13.51
C ALA A 31 34.78 -20.57 -13.67
N VAL A 32 35.80 -19.96 -13.06
CA VAL A 32 36.07 -18.51 -13.18
C VAL A 32 36.63 -18.13 -14.56
N VAL A 33 37.38 -19.02 -15.21
CA VAL A 33 37.85 -18.83 -16.59
C VAL A 33 36.68 -18.94 -17.57
N ALA A 34 35.77 -19.89 -17.35
CA ALA A 34 34.55 -20.05 -18.16
C ALA A 34 33.56 -18.89 -17.96
N HIS A 35 33.46 -18.35 -16.74
CA HIS A 35 32.56 -17.27 -16.37
C HIS A 35 33.33 -16.12 -15.71
N PRO A 36 34.03 -15.28 -16.50
CA PRO A 36 34.83 -14.19 -15.95
C PRO A 36 33.93 -13.16 -15.26
N PRO A 37 34.37 -12.57 -14.12
CA PRO A 37 33.59 -11.55 -13.43
C PRO A 37 33.44 -10.30 -14.31
N ALA A 38 32.22 -9.76 -14.37
CA ALA A 38 31.96 -8.54 -15.12
C ALA A 38 32.73 -7.35 -14.51
N PRO A 39 33.41 -6.52 -15.30
CA PRO A 39 34.04 -5.30 -14.78
C PRO A 39 32.96 -4.34 -14.24
N PRO A 40 33.25 -3.60 -13.17
CA PRO A 40 32.31 -2.60 -12.67
C PRO A 40 32.01 -1.59 -13.78
N LYS A 41 30.72 -1.38 -14.06
CA LYS A 41 30.30 -0.42 -15.08
C LYS A 41 30.72 1.01 -14.66
N PRO A 42 31.21 1.85 -15.59
CA PRO A 42 31.46 3.25 -15.30
C PRO A 42 30.15 3.93 -14.88
N ARG A 43 30.24 4.92 -13.98
CA ARG A 43 29.07 5.70 -13.57
C ARG A 43 28.55 6.49 -14.76
N SER A 44 27.36 6.15 -15.23
CA SER A 44 26.66 6.87 -16.29
C SER A 44 25.36 7.47 -15.75
N PRO A 45 24.87 8.58 -16.35
CA PRO A 45 23.55 9.08 -16.01
C PRO A 45 22.49 8.07 -16.45
N ILE A 46 21.53 7.79 -15.56
CA ILE A 46 20.41 6.89 -15.86
C ILE A 46 19.33 7.72 -16.58
N VAL A 47 18.95 7.32 -17.78
CA VAL A 47 17.80 7.89 -18.51
C VAL A 47 16.54 7.19 -18.01
N ARG A 48 15.59 7.96 -17.48
CA ARG A 48 14.31 7.48 -16.95
C ARG A 48 13.16 8.04 -17.78
N PRO A 49 12.05 7.30 -17.94
CA PRO A 49 10.86 7.83 -18.61
C PRO A 49 10.29 9.00 -17.82
N ALA A 50 9.75 10.00 -18.53
CA ALA A 50 9.25 11.23 -17.92
C ALA A 50 8.06 11.01 -16.97
N GLU A 51 7.37 9.87 -17.10
CA GLU A 51 6.19 9.49 -16.29
C GLU A 51 6.55 9.24 -14.82
N ASP A 52 7.72 8.61 -14.58
CA ASP A 52 8.17 8.22 -13.23
C ASP A 52 9.00 9.31 -12.52
N LEU A 53 9.11 10.48 -13.16
CA LEU A 53 9.89 11.62 -12.67
C LEU A 53 8.96 12.61 -11.98
N PRO A 54 9.35 13.15 -10.80
CA PRO A 54 8.58 14.21 -10.18
C PRO A 54 8.54 15.45 -11.08
N PRO A 55 7.45 16.22 -11.05
CA PRO A 55 7.23 17.35 -11.97
C PRO A 55 8.35 18.41 -11.90
N SER A 56 8.98 18.58 -10.74
CA SER A 56 10.13 19.46 -10.55
C SER A 56 11.37 19.01 -11.34
N LEU A 57 11.66 17.70 -11.36
CA LEU A 57 12.79 17.15 -12.11
C LEU A 57 12.51 17.10 -13.62
N VAL A 58 11.26 16.83 -14.02
CA VAL A 58 10.84 16.93 -15.43
C VAL A 58 11.06 18.35 -15.95
N ALA A 59 10.63 19.36 -15.20
CA ALA A 59 10.84 20.77 -15.57
C ALA A 59 12.33 21.12 -15.67
N ARG A 60 13.17 20.59 -14.78
CA ARG A 60 14.63 20.78 -14.82
C ARG A 60 15.26 20.15 -16.06
N GLN A 61 14.90 18.91 -16.39
CA GLN A 61 15.38 18.23 -17.60
C GLN A 61 14.98 19.00 -18.87
N LYS A 62 13.72 19.45 -18.98
CA LYS A 62 13.25 20.26 -20.11
C LYS A 62 14.05 21.56 -20.28
N ARG A 63 14.39 22.24 -19.17
CA ARG A 63 15.23 23.45 -19.18
C ARG A 63 16.65 23.16 -19.66
N LEU A 64 17.25 22.05 -19.22
CA LEU A 64 18.58 21.62 -19.65
C LEU A 64 18.59 21.33 -21.17
N VAL A 65 17.64 20.54 -21.66
CA VAL A 65 17.52 20.23 -23.10
C VAL A 65 17.36 21.50 -23.94
N LYS A 66 16.48 22.43 -23.53
CA LYS A 66 16.31 23.71 -24.23
C LYS A 66 17.60 24.53 -24.28
N HIS A 67 18.36 24.55 -23.20
CA HIS A 67 19.65 25.24 -23.16
C HIS A 67 20.69 24.59 -24.09
N PHE A 68 20.75 23.25 -24.15
CA PHE A 68 21.65 22.55 -25.07
C PHE A 68 21.26 22.76 -26.54
N LEU A 69 19.96 22.76 -26.87
CA LEU A 69 19.47 22.95 -28.24
C LEU A 69 19.75 24.37 -28.75
N ASN A 70 19.50 25.39 -27.92
CA ASN A 70 19.71 26.80 -28.28
C ASN A 70 21.19 27.20 -28.46
N GLN A 71 22.14 26.40 -27.97
CA GLN A 71 23.58 26.64 -28.20
C GLN A 71 24.03 26.21 -29.60
N GLY A 72 23.32 25.30 -30.24
CA GLY A 72 23.66 24.82 -31.60
C GLY A 72 23.27 25.79 -32.71
N GLU A 73 22.27 26.64 -32.50
CA GLU A 73 21.72 27.54 -33.54
C GLU A 73 22.50 28.85 -33.74
N GLN A 74 23.33 29.29 -32.79
CA GLN A 74 24.08 30.56 -32.92
C GLN A 74 25.36 30.49 -33.77
N VAL A 75 25.58 29.42 -34.55
CA VAL A 75 26.84 29.19 -35.28
C VAL A 75 26.74 29.50 -36.79
N GLN A 76 25.58 29.88 -37.33
CA GLN A 76 25.39 29.94 -38.80
C GLN A 76 25.49 31.32 -39.49
N ASP A 77 25.82 32.43 -38.80
CA ASP A 77 25.90 33.77 -39.42
C ASP A 77 27.24 34.51 -39.20
N SER A 78 28.39 33.90 -39.49
CA SER A 78 29.65 34.68 -39.63
C SER A 78 30.61 34.13 -40.69
N SER A 79 30.38 34.55 -41.92
CA SER A 79 31.35 34.48 -43.02
C SER A 79 32.48 35.50 -42.80
N ASN A 80 33.50 35.16 -42.02
CA ASN A 80 34.81 35.85 -42.02
C ASN A 80 35.90 34.95 -41.40
N PRO A 81 36.90 34.47 -42.16
CA PRO A 81 37.81 33.42 -41.70
C PRO A 81 39.07 33.90 -40.95
N SER A 82 39.19 35.17 -40.57
CA SER A 82 40.46 35.75 -40.08
C SER A 82 40.50 36.19 -38.60
N SER A 83 39.48 35.90 -37.79
CA SER A 83 39.57 36.15 -36.34
C SER A 83 39.66 34.84 -35.56
N SER A 84 40.74 34.65 -34.82
CA SER A 84 40.85 33.58 -33.82
C SER A 84 39.88 33.87 -32.68
N THR A 85 38.59 33.62 -32.89
CA THR A 85 37.55 33.89 -31.91
C THR A 85 37.74 32.91 -30.76
N LYS A 86 38.27 33.41 -29.64
CA LYS A 86 38.42 32.66 -28.40
C LYS A 86 37.02 32.19 -27.98
N GLN A 87 36.74 30.90 -28.16
CA GLN A 87 35.57 30.23 -27.59
C GLN A 87 35.42 30.68 -26.11
N PRO A 88 34.28 31.26 -25.70
CA PRO A 88 34.13 31.74 -24.34
C PRO A 88 34.23 30.54 -23.41
N ARG A 89 35.32 30.46 -22.64
CA ARG A 89 35.52 29.39 -21.66
C ARG A 89 34.39 29.50 -20.65
N MET A 90 33.42 28.59 -20.75
CA MET A 90 32.34 28.50 -19.79
C MET A 90 32.93 28.41 -18.39
N SER A 91 32.38 29.20 -17.45
CA SER A 91 32.84 29.14 -16.07
C SER A 91 32.68 27.73 -15.54
N ALA A 92 33.63 27.26 -14.73
CA ALA A 92 33.58 25.92 -14.14
C ALA A 92 32.29 25.66 -13.31
N LYS A 93 31.61 26.73 -12.88
CA LYS A 93 30.28 26.68 -12.27
C LYS A 93 29.19 26.31 -13.28
N ARG A 94 29.21 26.88 -14.49
CA ARG A 94 28.28 26.53 -15.56
C ARG A 94 28.51 25.10 -16.08
N LEU A 95 29.77 24.66 -16.19
CA LEU A 95 30.07 23.27 -16.58
C LEU A 95 29.53 22.26 -15.57
N ARG A 96 29.68 22.53 -14.26
CA ARG A 96 29.10 21.69 -13.20
C ARG A 96 27.58 21.66 -13.25
N ALA A 97 26.92 22.78 -13.52
CA ALA A 97 25.46 22.86 -13.64
C ALA A 97 24.91 22.11 -14.88
N LEU A 98 25.71 21.97 -15.93
CA LEU A 98 25.35 21.22 -17.15
C LEU A 98 25.68 19.72 -17.07
N THR A 99 26.52 19.32 -16.11
CA THR A 99 26.89 17.91 -15.94
C THR A 99 25.68 17.16 -15.35
N PRO A 100 25.18 16.09 -16.00
CA PRO A 100 24.05 15.35 -15.46
C PRO A 100 24.42 14.71 -14.13
N GLU A 101 23.48 14.73 -13.18
CA GLU A 101 23.67 14.13 -11.87
C GLU A 101 23.79 12.59 -12.01
N LEU A 102 24.87 12.03 -11.45
CA LEU A 102 25.17 10.59 -11.46
C LEU A 102 24.62 9.86 -10.23
N HIS A 103 23.65 10.44 -9.53
CA HIS A 103 22.95 9.80 -8.43
C HIS A 103 21.64 9.18 -8.94
N PRO A 104 21.14 8.12 -8.30
CA PRO A 104 19.83 7.56 -8.65
C PRO A 104 18.75 8.65 -8.53
N GLN A 105 17.84 8.68 -9.49
CA GLN A 105 16.70 9.60 -9.49
C GLN A 105 15.58 9.03 -8.60
N PRO A 106 14.85 9.87 -7.84
CA PRO A 106 13.72 9.42 -7.05
C PRO A 106 12.64 8.82 -7.95
N ILE A 107 11.98 7.76 -7.48
CA ILE A 107 10.82 7.14 -8.13
C ILE A 107 9.58 7.87 -7.63
N PHE A 108 8.74 8.35 -8.57
CA PHE A 108 7.50 9.03 -8.25
C PHE A 108 6.38 8.47 -9.11
N TYR A 109 5.28 8.07 -8.47
CA TYR A 109 4.09 7.59 -9.16
C TYR A 109 2.92 8.55 -8.99
N LEU A 110 2.02 8.62 -9.97
CA LEU A 110 0.77 9.40 -9.85
C LEU A 110 -0.10 8.88 -8.68
N GLN A 111 -0.06 7.57 -8.46
CA GLN A 111 -0.62 6.84 -7.33
C GLN A 111 -0.25 7.49 -5.99
N ASP A 112 1.01 7.93 -5.83
CA ASP A 112 1.49 8.46 -4.55
C ASP A 112 0.84 9.80 -4.21
N ARG A 113 0.43 10.58 -5.22
CA ARG A 113 -0.33 11.82 -5.00
C ARG A 113 -1.73 11.50 -4.49
N VAL A 114 -2.38 10.51 -5.08
CA VAL A 114 -3.72 10.08 -4.66
C VAL A 114 -3.68 9.45 -3.27
N ARG A 115 -2.70 8.58 -2.98
CA ARG A 115 -2.50 8.01 -1.63
C ARG A 115 -2.37 9.08 -0.55
N ARG A 116 -1.52 10.09 -0.78
CA ARG A 116 -1.33 11.19 0.18
C ARG A 116 -2.62 11.96 0.42
N GLN A 117 -3.40 12.20 -0.62
CA GLN A 117 -4.70 12.86 -0.49
C GLN A 117 -5.69 11.98 0.26
N PHE A 118 -5.79 10.70 -0.11
CA PHE A 118 -6.69 9.73 0.49
C PHE A 118 -6.49 9.60 2.00
N TYR A 119 -5.26 9.38 2.47
CA TYR A 119 -4.98 9.24 3.91
C TYR A 119 -5.02 10.56 4.68
N ARG A 120 -4.91 11.70 3.98
CA ARG A 120 -5.14 13.01 4.59
C ARG A 120 -6.63 13.22 4.87
N ASP A 121 -7.48 12.82 3.93
CA ASP A 121 -8.94 12.95 4.05
C ASP A 121 -9.52 11.86 4.99
N HIS A 122 -8.90 10.67 5.02
CA HIS A 122 -9.34 9.49 5.79
C HIS A 122 -8.26 9.00 6.76
N PRO A 123 -7.97 9.73 7.86
CA PRO A 123 -6.91 9.36 8.79
C PRO A 123 -7.18 8.00 9.47
N TRP A 124 -8.46 7.64 9.67
CA TRP A 124 -8.85 6.39 10.32
C TRP A 124 -8.61 5.14 9.46
N GLU A 125 -8.46 5.29 8.14
CA GLU A 125 -8.10 4.17 7.26
C GLU A 125 -6.66 3.70 7.49
N ALA A 126 -5.79 4.55 8.04
CA ALA A 126 -4.42 4.16 8.38
C ALA A 126 -4.35 3.19 9.58
N TYR A 127 -5.37 3.17 10.44
CA TYR A 127 -5.42 2.24 11.59
C TYR A 127 -5.93 0.86 11.19
N ARG A 128 -6.46 0.68 9.98
CA ARG A 128 -6.85 -0.66 9.52
C ARG A 128 -5.60 -1.50 9.30
N PRO A 129 -5.51 -2.71 9.92
CA PRO A 129 -4.35 -3.56 9.76
C PRO A 129 -4.18 -3.98 8.30
N ARG A 130 -2.93 -3.96 7.83
CA ARG A 130 -2.55 -4.39 6.48
C ARG A 130 -1.28 -5.25 6.53
N THR A 131 -1.30 -6.37 5.84
CA THR A 131 -0.15 -7.24 5.69
C THR A 131 0.74 -6.70 4.57
N LEU A 132 1.99 -6.37 4.89
CA LEU A 132 3.03 -5.97 3.92
C LEU A 132 3.87 -7.16 3.44
N VAL A 133 3.63 -8.34 4.00
CA VAL A 133 4.33 -9.55 3.60
C VAL A 133 3.75 -10.02 2.27
N GLU A 134 4.55 -9.90 1.21
CA GLU A 134 4.23 -10.42 -0.12
C GLU A 134 4.28 -11.96 -0.09
N MET A 135 3.19 -12.61 -0.46
CA MET A 135 3.09 -14.08 -0.55
C MET A 135 3.41 -14.51 -1.99
N ASP A 136 4.51 -15.27 -2.15
CA ASP A 136 5.10 -15.79 -3.40
C ASP A 136 5.54 -14.77 -4.48
N LYS A 137 6.49 -15.21 -5.32
CA LYS A 137 7.17 -14.41 -6.36
C LYS A 137 6.33 -14.13 -7.59
N GLU A 138 5.22 -14.83 -7.74
CA GLU A 138 4.18 -14.35 -8.64
C GLU A 138 3.69 -13.08 -7.97
N VAL A 139 4.11 -11.93 -8.51
CA VAL A 139 3.35 -10.70 -8.40
C VAL A 139 1.98 -11.11 -8.90
N VAL A 140 1.15 -11.63 -8.00
CA VAL A 140 -0.28 -11.75 -8.20
C VAL A 140 -0.59 -10.39 -8.73
N ILE A 141 -0.98 -10.35 -10.01
CA ILE A 141 -1.52 -9.15 -10.60
C ILE A 141 -2.70 -8.91 -9.70
N ASP A 142 -2.45 -8.10 -8.67
CA ASP A 142 -3.43 -7.85 -7.65
C ASP A 142 -4.67 -7.45 -8.42
N LYS A 143 -5.85 -7.76 -7.91
CA LYS A 143 -7.07 -7.15 -8.43
C LYS A 143 -6.98 -5.60 -8.39
N SER A 144 -5.97 -5.06 -7.69
CA SER A 144 -5.52 -3.67 -7.62
C SER A 144 -4.55 -3.23 -8.74
N SER A 145 -3.96 -4.14 -9.52
CA SER A 145 -3.16 -3.83 -10.69
C SER A 145 -4.11 -3.56 -11.88
N PRO A 146 -3.86 -2.54 -12.73
CA PRO A 146 -4.75 -2.16 -13.83
C PRO A 146 -5.05 -3.29 -14.86
N LEU A 147 -4.31 -4.41 -14.80
CA LEU A 147 -4.52 -5.62 -15.61
C LEU A 147 -5.55 -6.60 -15.04
N GLY A 148 -5.85 -6.57 -13.73
CA GLY A 148 -6.78 -7.52 -13.09
C GLY A 148 -8.23 -7.01 -13.04
N ALA A 149 -8.44 -5.69 -13.12
CA ALA A 149 -9.76 -5.09 -13.19
C ALA A 149 -10.35 -5.27 -14.60
N PRO A 150 -11.65 -5.62 -14.73
CA PRO A 150 -12.28 -5.72 -16.04
C PRO A 150 -12.10 -4.41 -16.80
N GLU A 151 -11.84 -4.49 -18.11
CA GLU A 151 -11.33 -3.32 -18.84
C GLU A 151 -12.23 -2.09 -18.80
N ASP A 152 -13.53 -2.30 -18.56
CA ASP A 152 -14.59 -1.31 -18.49
C ASP A 152 -15.05 -0.98 -17.05
N ALA A 153 -14.26 -1.35 -16.04
CA ALA A 153 -14.63 -1.18 -14.62
C ALA A 153 -14.69 0.29 -14.20
N ARG A 154 -15.87 0.90 -14.35
CA ARG A 154 -16.16 2.26 -13.84
C ARG A 154 -16.38 2.32 -12.33
N GLU A 155 -16.76 1.20 -11.72
CA GLU A 155 -17.11 1.13 -10.31
C GLU A 155 -16.14 0.25 -9.53
N LEU A 156 -15.85 0.66 -8.29
CA LEU A 156 -14.99 -0.08 -7.38
C LEU A 156 -15.58 -1.45 -6.98
N ARG A 157 -16.90 -1.64 -7.12
CA ARG A 157 -17.56 -2.93 -6.87
C ARG A 157 -17.08 -4.03 -7.83
N ALA A 158 -16.64 -3.68 -9.04
CA ALA A 158 -16.10 -4.64 -10.00
C ALA A 158 -14.73 -5.21 -9.59
N TRP A 159 -14.06 -4.58 -8.62
CA TRP A 159 -12.71 -4.94 -8.18
C TRP A 159 -12.75 -5.95 -7.02
N GLY A 160 -13.88 -6.02 -6.33
CA GLY A 160 -14.11 -6.99 -5.27
C GLY A 160 -15.31 -6.62 -4.39
N ARG A 161 -15.70 -7.56 -3.53
CA ARG A 161 -16.77 -7.34 -2.54
C ARG A 161 -16.36 -6.28 -1.51
N ASN A 162 -15.12 -6.40 -1.01
CA ASN A 162 -14.58 -5.54 0.05
C ASN A 162 -13.27 -4.88 -0.42
N PRO A 163 -13.35 -3.81 -1.23
CA PRO A 163 -12.15 -3.12 -1.71
C PRO A 163 -11.43 -2.38 -0.57
N GLY A 164 -10.11 -2.36 -0.64
CA GLY A 164 -9.24 -1.62 0.26
C GLY A 164 -8.85 -0.23 -0.28
N PRO A 165 -8.11 0.57 0.52
CA PRO A 165 -7.57 1.86 0.10
C PRO A 165 -6.74 1.84 -1.19
N GLU A 166 -5.99 0.76 -1.45
CA GLU A 166 -5.19 0.67 -2.69
C GLU A 166 -6.08 0.45 -3.91
N ASP A 167 -7.19 -0.28 -3.75
CA ASP A 167 -8.15 -0.48 -4.85
C ASP A 167 -8.80 0.84 -5.24
N VAL A 168 -9.06 1.72 -4.27
CA VAL A 168 -9.53 3.10 -4.54
C VAL A 168 -8.52 3.85 -5.38
N VAL A 169 -7.24 3.87 -4.95
CA VAL A 169 -6.16 4.57 -5.66
C VAL A 169 -6.02 4.04 -7.08
N SER A 170 -5.97 2.73 -7.25
CA SER A 170 -5.85 2.11 -8.56
C SER A 170 -7.08 2.38 -9.43
N CYS A 171 -8.30 2.38 -8.87
CA CYS A 171 -9.53 2.73 -9.57
C CYS A 171 -9.50 4.18 -10.06
N THR A 172 -9.04 5.13 -9.24
CA THR A 172 -8.92 6.54 -9.69
C THR A 172 -8.02 6.70 -10.90
N ILE A 173 -6.93 5.94 -10.95
CA ILE A 173 -5.95 6.03 -12.02
C ILE A 173 -6.46 5.34 -13.26
N HIS A 174 -7.13 4.20 -13.09
CA HIS A 174 -7.82 3.51 -14.17
C HIS A 174 -8.87 4.43 -14.83
N LEU A 175 -9.71 5.09 -14.02
CA LEU A 175 -10.70 6.06 -14.49
C LEU A 175 -10.06 7.26 -15.20
N HIS A 176 -8.93 7.74 -14.69
CA HIS A 176 -8.19 8.83 -15.31
C HIS A 176 -7.59 8.43 -16.66
N GLN A 177 -6.97 7.26 -16.75
CA GLN A 177 -6.25 6.78 -17.94
C GLN A 177 -7.21 6.28 -19.04
N LYS A 178 -8.18 5.45 -18.70
CA LYS A 178 -9.07 4.81 -19.69
C LYS A 178 -10.28 5.66 -20.05
N HIS A 179 -10.91 6.32 -19.07
CA HIS A 179 -12.12 7.10 -19.30
C HIS A 179 -11.86 8.60 -19.48
N GLY A 180 -10.59 9.03 -19.41
CA GLY A 180 -10.20 10.43 -19.63
C GLY A 180 -10.76 11.41 -18.60
N LEU A 181 -11.25 10.91 -17.45
CA LEU A 181 -11.76 11.76 -16.38
C LEU A 181 -10.62 12.57 -15.77
N SER A 182 -10.89 13.80 -15.31
CA SER A 182 -9.90 14.55 -14.54
C SER A 182 -9.55 13.80 -13.25
N LEU A 183 -8.31 13.93 -12.77
CA LEU A 183 -7.87 13.23 -11.55
C LEU A 183 -8.77 13.52 -10.35
N SER A 184 -9.24 14.77 -10.21
CA SER A 184 -10.17 15.17 -9.15
C SER A 184 -11.54 14.48 -9.29
N GLN A 185 -12.11 14.46 -10.50
CA GLN A 185 -13.40 13.82 -10.74
C GLN A 185 -13.34 12.30 -10.54
N ALA A 186 -12.27 11.66 -11.03
CA ALA A 186 -12.01 10.25 -10.81
C ALA A 186 -11.87 9.92 -9.30
N TYR A 187 -11.17 10.78 -8.56
CA TYR A 187 -11.04 10.68 -7.10
C TYR A 187 -12.40 10.73 -6.40
N HIS A 188 -13.22 11.74 -6.67
CA HIS A 188 -14.56 11.85 -6.07
C HIS A 188 -15.45 10.66 -6.40
N HIS A 189 -15.43 10.19 -7.66
CA HIS A 189 -16.20 9.03 -8.08
C HIS A 189 -15.79 7.76 -7.33
N SER A 190 -14.48 7.50 -7.25
CA SER A 190 -13.95 6.32 -6.54
C SER A 190 -14.30 6.35 -5.04
N ILE A 191 -14.23 7.51 -4.39
CA ILE A 191 -14.51 7.65 -2.96
C ILE A 191 -15.99 7.46 -2.67
N ALA A 192 -16.87 8.03 -3.49
CA ALA A 192 -18.31 7.82 -3.34
C ALA A 192 -18.65 6.32 -3.41
N SER A 193 -18.04 5.59 -4.36
CA SER A 193 -18.21 4.14 -4.46
C SER A 193 -17.61 3.39 -3.27
N TYR A 194 -16.46 3.84 -2.75
CA TYR A 194 -15.82 3.27 -1.57
C TYR A 194 -16.66 3.45 -0.30
N HIS A 195 -17.22 4.65 -0.09
CA HIS A 195 -18.10 4.95 1.05
C HIS A 195 -19.37 4.12 0.99
N ALA A 196 -19.97 3.96 -0.18
CA ALA A 196 -21.15 3.11 -0.36
C ALA A 196 -20.86 1.64 0.01
N LEU A 197 -19.73 1.09 -0.46
CA LEU A 197 -19.34 -0.29 -0.14
C LEU A 197 -18.97 -0.46 1.34
N ARG A 198 -18.36 0.55 1.96
CA ARG A 198 -18.07 0.53 3.41
C ARG A 198 -19.34 0.57 4.26
N ALA A 199 -20.30 1.41 3.90
CA ALA A 199 -21.59 1.47 4.57
C ALA A 199 -22.33 0.12 4.43
N GLU A 200 -22.33 -0.47 3.24
CA GLU A 200 -22.90 -1.80 3.00
C GLU A 200 -22.22 -2.88 3.86
N HIS A 201 -20.90 -2.86 3.96
CA HIS A 201 -20.17 -3.83 4.77
C HIS A 201 -20.46 -3.68 6.27
N GLU A 202 -20.53 -2.45 6.77
CA GLU A 202 -20.85 -2.16 8.18
C GLU A 202 -22.27 -2.61 8.52
N THR A 203 -23.26 -2.31 7.67
CA THR A 203 -24.64 -2.76 7.89
C THR A 203 -24.72 -4.28 7.83
N ALA A 204 -24.11 -4.92 6.83
CA ALA A 204 -24.08 -6.37 6.70
C ALA A 204 -23.47 -7.06 7.94
N SER A 205 -22.35 -6.52 8.46
CA SER A 205 -21.70 -7.06 9.66
C SER A 205 -22.59 -6.95 10.90
N ARG A 206 -23.28 -5.81 11.07
CA ARG A 206 -24.22 -5.61 12.19
C ARG A 206 -25.41 -6.56 12.12
N TYR A 207 -26.03 -6.67 10.94
CA TYR A 207 -27.16 -7.58 10.74
C TYR A 207 -26.76 -9.04 10.94
N ALA A 208 -25.57 -9.45 10.48
CA ALA A 208 -25.09 -10.82 10.69
C ALA A 208 -24.96 -11.19 12.18
N VAL A 209 -24.50 -10.24 13.02
CA VAL A 209 -24.44 -10.45 14.47
C VAL A 209 -25.85 -10.56 15.07
N LEU A 210 -26.75 -9.63 14.72
CA LEU A 210 -28.14 -9.64 15.22
C LEU A 210 -28.89 -10.91 14.82
N GLU A 211 -28.71 -11.38 13.59
CA GLU A 211 -29.31 -12.61 13.10
C GLU A 211 -28.75 -13.82 13.87
N ALA A 212 -27.43 -13.89 14.06
CA ALA A 212 -26.81 -14.96 14.83
C ALA A 212 -27.34 -15.00 16.28
N GLU A 213 -27.46 -13.86 16.95
CA GLU A 213 -28.06 -13.76 18.29
C GLU A 213 -29.52 -14.20 18.30
N ALA A 214 -30.31 -13.82 17.29
CA ALA A 214 -31.70 -14.25 17.15
C ALA A 214 -31.84 -15.77 16.97
N TYR A 215 -30.85 -16.42 16.34
CA TYR A 215 -30.75 -17.88 16.24
C TYR A 215 -30.14 -18.55 17.48
N GLY A 216 -29.82 -17.79 18.53
CA GLY A 216 -29.29 -18.30 19.80
C GLY A 216 -27.78 -18.47 19.84
N ALA A 217 -27.03 -17.81 18.93
CA ALA A 217 -25.57 -17.77 19.02
C ALA A 217 -25.13 -16.91 20.21
N ASN A 218 -24.30 -17.47 21.08
CA ASN A 218 -23.69 -16.75 22.20
C ASN A 218 -22.26 -16.35 21.84
N PHE A 219 -22.04 -15.05 21.70
CA PHE A 219 -20.70 -14.50 21.49
C PHE A 219 -19.93 -14.40 22.81
N GLY A 220 -18.61 -14.61 22.74
CA GLY A 220 -17.72 -14.36 23.87
C GLY A 220 -17.62 -12.87 24.23
N PRO A 221 -16.71 -12.49 25.14
CA PRO A 221 -16.54 -11.10 25.55
C PRO A 221 -16.19 -10.21 24.34
N THR A 222 -17.00 -9.16 24.15
CA THR A 222 -16.85 -8.14 23.09
C THR A 222 -15.52 -7.40 23.20
N GLU A 223 -15.08 -6.75 22.13
CA GLU A 223 -13.84 -5.96 22.13
C GLU A 223 -13.84 -4.86 23.19
N THR A 224 -14.99 -4.22 23.44
CA THR A 224 -15.14 -3.22 24.52
C THR A 224 -14.91 -3.84 25.89
N THR A 225 -15.49 -5.02 26.18
CA THR A 225 -15.27 -5.70 27.47
C THR A 225 -13.81 -6.14 27.63
N ARG A 226 -13.17 -6.61 26.54
CA ARG A 226 -11.74 -6.93 26.53
C ARG A 226 -10.87 -5.69 26.78
N ALA A 227 -11.22 -4.54 26.20
CA ALA A 227 -10.54 -3.27 26.42
C ALA A 227 -10.68 -2.82 27.88
N PHE A 228 -11.90 -2.84 28.42
CA PHE A 228 -12.16 -2.47 29.82
C PHE A 228 -11.39 -3.36 30.81
N ARG A 229 -11.33 -4.67 30.54
CA ARG A 229 -10.51 -5.60 31.34
C ARG A 229 -9.02 -5.26 31.29
N ARG A 230 -8.50 -4.84 30.13
CA ARG A 230 -7.10 -4.39 30.00
C ARG A 230 -6.86 -3.11 30.80
N GLU A 231 -7.79 -2.16 30.72
CA GLU A 231 -7.72 -0.91 31.49
C GLU A 231 -7.77 -1.16 32.99
N GLN A 232 -8.70 -2.01 33.45
CA GLN A 232 -8.80 -2.41 34.86
C GLN A 232 -7.51 -3.09 35.34
N ARG A 233 -6.94 -4.02 34.57
CA ARG A 233 -5.65 -4.66 34.91
C ARG A 233 -4.53 -3.65 35.08
N GLN A 234 -4.55 -2.59 34.30
CA GLN A 234 -3.54 -1.55 34.37
C GLN A 234 -3.77 -0.57 35.53
N ILE A 235 -5.02 -0.35 35.96
CA ILE A 235 -5.38 0.53 37.07
C ILE A 235 -5.21 -0.17 38.43
N PHE A 236 -5.78 -1.37 38.57
CA PHE A 236 -5.90 -2.09 39.85
C PHE A 236 -4.82 -3.16 40.07
N GLY A 237 -4.05 -3.50 39.03
CA GLY A 237 -3.15 -4.66 39.06
C GLY A 237 -3.89 -5.98 38.81
N THR A 238 -3.16 -7.05 38.52
CA THR A 238 -3.74 -8.35 38.12
C THR A 238 -4.42 -9.09 39.28
N GLU A 239 -4.02 -8.83 40.52
CA GLU A 239 -4.44 -9.61 41.70
C GLU A 239 -5.90 -9.34 42.13
N GLN A 240 -6.42 -8.13 41.91
CA GLN A 240 -7.76 -7.74 42.38
C GLN A 240 -8.90 -8.07 41.39
N ILE A 241 -8.58 -8.47 40.16
CA ILE A 241 -9.59 -8.61 39.09
C ILE A 241 -10.12 -10.04 38.99
N ASP A 242 -9.24 -11.02 39.21
CA ASP A 242 -9.64 -12.43 39.20
C ASP A 242 -10.63 -12.73 40.35
N GLU A 243 -10.53 -12.02 41.48
CA GLU A 243 -11.47 -12.10 42.62
C GLU A 243 -12.89 -11.61 42.29
N THR A 244 -13.05 -10.77 41.27
CA THR A 244 -14.39 -10.28 40.84
C THR A 244 -15.06 -11.16 39.79
N GLU A 245 -14.35 -12.12 39.18
CA GLU A 245 -14.90 -13.00 38.14
C GLU A 245 -15.26 -14.41 38.66
N GLU A 246 -14.86 -14.79 39.88
CA GLU A 246 -15.37 -16.00 40.54
C GLU A 246 -16.79 -15.77 41.13
N ILE A 247 -17.80 -16.39 40.48
CA ILE A 247 -19.21 -16.67 40.90
C ILE A 247 -20.29 -15.86 40.12
N PRO A 248 -21.29 -16.52 39.47
CA PRO A 248 -21.31 -17.89 38.95
C PRO A 248 -21.76 -18.02 37.48
N SER A 249 -21.31 -19.12 36.88
CA SER A 249 -21.99 -19.84 35.81
C SER A 249 -23.51 -19.85 35.99
N ALA A 250 -24.24 -19.60 34.90
CA ALA A 250 -25.69 -19.79 34.83
C ALA A 250 -26.13 -21.09 35.54
N PRO A 251 -27.18 -21.05 36.39
CA PRO A 251 -27.67 -22.26 37.04
C PRO A 251 -28.11 -23.26 35.98
N SER A 252 -27.52 -24.46 36.03
CA SER A 252 -28.06 -25.63 35.35
C SER A 252 -29.50 -25.86 35.86
N PRO A 253 -30.48 -26.17 35.00
CA PRO A 253 -31.84 -26.43 35.45
C PRO A 253 -31.85 -27.70 36.30
N GLU A 254 -32.07 -27.53 37.59
CA GLU A 254 -32.37 -28.64 38.50
C GLU A 254 -33.67 -29.33 38.09
N THR A 255 -33.66 -30.65 38.27
CA THR A 255 -34.70 -31.58 37.85
C THR A 255 -35.91 -31.46 38.77
N GLU A 256 -36.87 -30.58 38.47
CA GLU A 256 -38.18 -30.63 39.11
C GLU A 256 -39.14 -31.51 38.30
N LYS A 257 -39.38 -32.71 38.83
CA LYS A 257 -40.55 -33.52 38.50
C LYS A 257 -41.79 -32.76 38.94
N ASN A 258 -42.60 -32.31 37.99
CA ASN A 258 -44.05 -32.23 38.19
C ASN A 258 -44.81 -32.40 36.87
N THR A 259 -45.70 -33.39 36.89
CA THR A 259 -46.59 -33.81 35.82
C THR A 259 -47.82 -32.91 35.78
N SER A 260 -48.11 -32.26 34.64
CA SER A 260 -49.47 -32.23 34.06
C SER A 260 -49.55 -31.45 32.74
N GLN A 261 -49.86 -32.20 31.67
CA GLN A 261 -50.89 -31.95 30.66
C GLN A 261 -50.78 -30.78 29.64
N THR A 262 -50.59 -31.22 28.39
CA THR A 262 -51.25 -30.79 27.13
C THR A 262 -51.16 -29.33 26.68
N ASN A 263 -50.45 -29.09 25.57
CA ASN A 263 -51.11 -28.71 24.31
C ASN A 263 -50.16 -28.81 23.10
N THR A 264 -50.67 -29.45 22.07
CA THR A 264 -50.11 -29.66 20.74
C THR A 264 -49.92 -28.34 19.97
N ARG A 265 -48.71 -28.11 19.45
CA ARG A 265 -48.51 -27.47 18.14
C ARG A 265 -47.15 -27.87 17.56
N ALA A 266 -47.18 -28.61 16.46
CA ALA A 266 -45.99 -29.05 15.73
C ALA A 266 -45.38 -27.90 14.90
N PRO A 267 -44.04 -27.77 14.84
CA PRO A 267 -43.35 -27.11 13.74
C PRO A 267 -42.91 -28.11 12.65
N PRO A 268 -42.75 -27.66 11.39
CA PRO A 268 -42.44 -28.53 10.25
C PRO A 268 -40.98 -29.02 10.23
N THR A 269 -40.86 -30.18 9.58
CA THR A 269 -39.72 -31.08 9.38
C THR A 269 -38.42 -30.44 8.83
N MET A 270 -37.29 -30.75 9.48
CA MET A 270 -35.95 -30.73 8.89
C MET A 270 -35.48 -32.16 8.61
N ILE A 271 -34.88 -32.33 7.45
CA ILE A 271 -34.25 -33.54 6.92
C ILE A 271 -33.08 -33.92 7.84
N SER A 272 -33.13 -35.10 8.44
CA SER A 272 -32.03 -35.68 9.21
C SER A 272 -31.02 -36.34 8.28
N VAL A 273 -29.82 -35.77 8.17
CA VAL A 273 -28.65 -36.48 7.65
C VAL A 273 -28.10 -37.34 8.79
N THR A 274 -27.96 -38.64 8.54
CA THR A 274 -27.52 -39.64 9.52
C THR A 274 -26.02 -39.54 9.81
N ALA A 275 -25.65 -39.86 11.06
CA ALA A 275 -24.34 -39.65 11.67
C ALA A 275 -23.18 -40.55 11.16
N ASP A 276 -23.32 -41.19 10.01
CA ASP A 276 -22.30 -42.11 9.46
C ASP A 276 -21.41 -41.49 8.37
N GLU A 277 -21.58 -40.21 8.02
CA GLU A 277 -20.78 -39.54 6.98
C GLU A 277 -19.73 -38.52 7.49
N VAL A 278 -19.61 -38.30 8.81
CA VAL A 278 -18.66 -37.31 9.39
C VAL A 278 -17.36 -37.95 9.92
N ALA A 279 -17.22 -39.29 9.85
CA ALA A 279 -16.05 -40.00 10.34
C ALA A 279 -14.83 -39.99 9.38
N ALA A 280 -14.90 -39.33 8.21
CA ALA A 280 -13.88 -39.42 7.16
C ALA A 280 -12.98 -38.17 6.98
N LEU A 281 -13.01 -37.16 7.87
CA LEU A 281 -12.16 -35.96 7.72
C LEU A 281 -11.39 -35.58 9.01
N LYS A 282 -10.86 -36.58 9.72
CA LYS A 282 -9.88 -36.41 10.81
C LYS A 282 -8.54 -37.09 10.49
N ALA A 283 -8.03 -36.82 9.31
CA ALA A 283 -6.63 -37.01 8.99
C ALA A 283 -6.18 -35.77 8.24
N ASP A 284 -5.62 -34.82 8.98
CA ASP A 284 -4.47 -34.00 8.56
C ASP A 284 -4.15 -33.01 9.68
N GLY A 285 -3.03 -33.26 10.35
CA GLY A 285 -2.58 -32.52 11.51
C GLY A 285 -2.03 -31.15 11.17
N VAL A 286 -2.25 -30.19 12.07
CA VAL A 286 -1.40 -29.01 12.17
C VAL A 286 -1.10 -28.75 13.64
N ALA A 287 0.19 -28.71 13.92
CA ALA A 287 0.79 -28.51 15.22
C ALA A 287 0.69 -27.04 15.69
N SER A 288 0.42 -26.90 16.98
CA SER A 288 0.98 -25.93 17.93
C SER A 288 2.05 -24.97 17.38
N LEU A 289 1.83 -23.65 17.56
CA LEU A 289 2.90 -22.68 17.78
C LEU A 289 2.37 -21.41 18.49
N ASP A 290 2.21 -21.49 19.81
CA ASP A 290 2.15 -20.32 20.69
C ASP A 290 3.57 -19.96 21.11
N GLN A 291 4.04 -18.76 20.74
CA GLN A 291 5.01 -17.90 21.45
C GLN A 291 5.65 -16.88 20.49
N VAL A 292 5.20 -15.62 20.53
CA VAL A 292 6.09 -14.47 20.27
C VAL A 292 5.75 -13.37 21.26
N ALA A 293 6.70 -13.09 22.15
CA ALA A 293 6.67 -12.04 23.15
C ALA A 293 6.74 -10.64 22.52
N HIS A 294 5.87 -9.74 22.97
CA HIS A 294 5.95 -8.31 22.66
C HIS A 294 6.93 -7.62 23.62
N MET A 295 8.09 -7.22 23.10
CA MET A 295 8.99 -6.24 23.72
C MET A 295 8.58 -4.83 23.26
N TYR A 296 8.15 -3.99 24.20
CA TYR A 296 7.89 -2.58 23.99
C TYR A 296 9.20 -1.79 24.08
N VAL A 297 9.47 -0.92 23.10
CA VAL A 297 10.55 0.08 23.14
C VAL A 297 9.91 1.45 22.89
N GLU A 298 10.00 2.34 23.88
CA GLU A 298 9.52 3.73 23.78
C GLU A 298 10.43 4.58 22.89
N PRO A 299 9.89 5.45 22.01
CA PRO A 299 10.68 6.47 21.36
C PRO A 299 10.82 7.73 22.25
N ARG A 300 12.03 7.92 22.79
CA ARG A 300 12.51 9.25 23.24
C ARG A 300 13.03 10.04 22.04
N GLY A 301 12.44 11.20 21.77
CA GLY A 301 13.02 12.14 20.80
C GLY A 301 12.09 13.30 20.47
N ALA A 302 12.33 14.45 21.11
CA ALA A 302 11.63 15.70 20.85
C ALA A 302 12.06 16.32 19.52
N ASP A 303 11.16 16.36 18.53
CA ASP A 303 11.37 17.15 17.31
C ASP A 303 10.38 18.32 17.22
N ARG A 304 10.98 19.52 17.18
CA ARG A 304 10.31 20.83 17.14
C ARG A 304 9.57 21.00 15.82
N ALA A 305 8.25 21.14 15.90
CA ALA A 305 7.39 21.51 14.78
C ALA A 305 7.81 22.88 14.19
N ARG A 306 8.15 22.91 12.90
CA ARG A 306 8.39 24.15 12.16
C ARG A 306 7.06 24.76 11.72
N ARG A 307 6.80 25.99 12.17
CA ARG A 307 5.67 26.85 11.80
C ARG A 307 5.73 27.17 10.30
N ILE A 308 4.84 26.55 9.52
CA ILE A 308 4.58 26.95 8.12
C ILE A 308 3.65 28.17 8.15
N LYS A 309 4.11 29.28 7.58
CA LYS A 309 3.33 30.50 7.40
C LYS A 309 2.43 30.35 6.17
N ASN A 310 1.20 30.83 6.34
CA ASN A 310 0.09 30.98 5.39
C ASN A 310 0.47 31.01 3.90
N ILE A 311 -0.27 30.21 3.12
CA ILE A 311 -0.50 30.42 1.69
C ILE A 311 -2.01 30.26 1.49
N ASP A 312 -2.67 31.41 1.47
CA ASP A 312 -3.81 31.81 0.66
C ASP A 312 -5.03 30.87 0.56
N GLU A 313 -5.99 31.14 1.46
CA GLU A 313 -7.35 31.57 1.12
C GLU A 313 -7.85 31.28 -0.31
N THR A 314 -8.21 30.04 -0.60
CA THR A 314 -9.34 29.69 -1.48
C THR A 314 -9.64 28.22 -1.26
N TYR A 315 -10.40 27.87 -0.21
CA TYR A 315 -11.24 26.65 -0.16
C TYR A 315 -11.92 26.53 1.22
N THR A 316 -12.47 27.63 1.71
CA THR A 316 -13.57 27.58 2.68
C THR A 316 -14.85 27.50 1.86
N ALA A 317 -15.47 26.32 1.85
CA ALA A 317 -16.90 26.15 2.07
C ALA A 317 -17.33 24.71 1.74
N GLY A 318 -17.15 23.79 2.69
CA GLY A 318 -17.96 22.57 2.72
C GLY A 318 -19.46 22.90 2.78
N ASP A 319 -19.81 24.04 3.39
CA ASP A 319 -21.20 24.49 3.54
C ASP A 319 -21.84 24.92 2.21
N LYS A 320 -21.09 25.53 1.28
CA LYS A 320 -21.61 25.91 -0.06
C LYS A 320 -21.89 24.69 -0.95
N TYR A 321 -21.19 23.58 -0.74
CA TYR A 321 -21.47 22.33 -1.46
C TYR A 321 -22.77 21.69 -0.99
N LEU A 322 -23.06 21.77 0.32
CA LEU A 322 -24.34 21.29 0.86
C LEU A 322 -25.49 22.16 0.39
N GLU A 323 -25.34 23.49 0.34
CA GLU A 323 -26.36 24.40 -0.20
C GLU A 323 -26.61 24.18 -1.71
N ALA A 324 -25.57 23.90 -2.50
CA ALA A 324 -25.70 23.58 -3.93
C ALA A 324 -26.37 22.20 -4.17
N ALA A 325 -26.06 21.21 -3.34
CA ALA A 325 -26.71 19.90 -3.39
C ALA A 325 -28.19 19.98 -2.99
N PHE A 326 -28.52 20.80 -1.98
CA PHE A 326 -29.91 21.02 -1.58
C PHE A 326 -30.71 21.78 -2.64
N SER A 327 -30.16 22.82 -3.27
CA SER A 327 -30.87 23.59 -4.30
C SER A 327 -31.15 22.77 -5.56
N THR A 328 -30.20 21.93 -5.98
CA THR A 328 -30.36 21.03 -7.12
C THR A 328 -31.41 19.94 -6.87
N SER A 329 -31.48 19.41 -5.64
CA SER A 329 -32.51 18.45 -5.24
C SER A 329 -33.93 19.08 -5.21
N GLN A 330 -34.06 20.32 -4.73
CA GLN A 330 -35.33 21.04 -4.76
C GLN A 330 -35.78 21.37 -6.19
N ALA A 331 -34.86 21.75 -7.08
CA ALA A 331 -35.16 22.00 -8.48
C ALA A 331 -35.61 20.73 -9.22
N ALA A 332 -35.04 19.57 -8.89
CA ALA A 332 -35.48 18.28 -9.42
C ALA A 332 -36.88 17.89 -8.92
N LEU A 333 -37.18 18.14 -7.64
CA LEU A 333 -38.51 17.89 -7.06
C LEU A 333 -39.59 18.84 -7.62
N ALA A 334 -39.24 20.09 -7.92
CA ALA A 334 -40.18 21.04 -8.53
C ALA A 334 -40.58 20.62 -9.96
N ARG A 335 -39.66 20.06 -10.74
CA ARG A 335 -39.92 19.54 -12.10
C ARG A 335 -40.77 18.26 -12.13
N LEU A 336 -40.83 17.53 -11.02
CA LEU A 336 -41.68 16.34 -10.89
C LEU A 336 -43.10 16.68 -10.42
N ARG A 337 -43.32 17.92 -9.95
CA ARG A 337 -44.63 18.41 -9.47
C ARG A 337 -45.37 19.30 -10.47
N SER A 338 -44.73 19.70 -11.57
CA SER A 338 -45.31 20.44 -12.70
C SER A 338 -45.69 19.50 -13.83
#